data_AF-A0A9Q4BBS1-F1
#
_entry.id   AF-A0A9Q4BBS1-F1
#
_cell.length_a   1.000
_cell.length_b   1.000
_cell.length_c   1.000
_cell.angle_alpha   90.00
_cell.angle_beta   90.00
_cell.angle_gamma   90.00
#
_symmetry.space_group_name_H-M   'P 1'
#
loop_
_entity.id
_entity.type
_entity.pdbx_description
1 polymer ?
#
loop_
_entity_poly.entity_id
_entity_poly.type
_entity_poly.pdbx_seq_one_letter_code
_entity_poly.pdbx_strand_id
1 'polypeptide(L)'
;MKKLIGFTAIAIICTSSLAEIPVKNNSIPFNKLPIEIKEVVQNHYIEACEGIAEDEEMAIKNPKITFDKGFLVNVDFNNDGLKDYIIRSSEVTCEGAYSMFTGNSDGFIDIYFQNKAGKYDHVLNYWLGREGLELEKRKDGYRFISEYNDSYLTWDKSINKFISYYGPEKRKDILDINDENSTTSQTSTEKGEVLRQAFQ
;
A
#
# COMPACT_ATOMS: atom_id res chain seq x y z
N MET A 1 -20.45 45.34 29.96
CA MET A 1 -18.98 45.15 29.82
C MET A 1 -18.49 44.20 30.90
N LYS A 2 -18.07 42.97 30.54
CA LYS A 2 -16.97 42.24 31.19
C LYS A 2 -16.61 40.98 30.38
N LYS A 3 -15.47 41.15 29.70
CA LYS A 3 -14.51 40.24 29.06
C LYS A 3 -14.85 38.74 29.06
N LEU A 4 -15.09 38.24 27.85
CA LEU A 4 -14.85 36.86 27.45
C LEU A 4 -13.32 36.66 27.43
N ILE A 5 -12.79 35.78 28.28
CA ILE A 5 -11.39 35.32 28.18
C ILE A 5 -11.46 33.94 27.51
N GLY A 6 -11.16 33.93 26.21
CA GLY A 6 -10.98 32.70 25.46
C GLY A 6 -9.74 31.98 25.96
N PHE A 7 -9.92 30.76 26.45
CA PHE A 7 -8.84 29.80 26.59
C PHE A 7 -8.68 29.09 25.25
N THR A 8 -7.77 29.58 24.41
CA THR A 8 -7.21 28.75 23.34
C THR A 8 -6.32 27.71 23.99
N ALA A 9 -6.84 26.50 24.16
CA ALA A 9 -6.02 25.33 24.39
C ALA A 9 -5.14 25.14 23.16
N ILE A 10 -3.87 25.56 23.25
CA ILE A 10 -2.84 25.18 22.30
C ILE A 10 -2.59 23.70 22.58
N ALA A 11 -3.13 22.83 21.73
CA ALA A 11 -2.77 21.42 21.73
C ALA A 11 -1.27 21.33 21.40
N ILE A 12 -0.46 21.10 22.44
CA ILE A 12 0.95 20.77 22.31
C ILE A 12 0.99 19.34 21.76
N ILE A 13 0.93 19.19 20.43
CA ILE A 13 1.32 17.92 19.80
C ILE A 13 2.85 17.94 19.69
N CYS A 14 3.50 17.76 20.83
CA CYS A 14 4.89 17.32 20.87
C CYS A 14 4.90 15.81 20.65
N THR A 15 4.92 15.36 19.39
CA THR A 15 5.25 13.96 19.06
C THR A 15 6.76 13.77 19.16
N SER A 16 7.25 13.58 20.38
CA SER A 16 8.62 13.10 20.62
C SER A 16 8.63 11.57 20.65
N SER A 17 9.43 11.01 19.73
CA SER A 17 9.66 9.61 19.32
C SER A 17 8.51 8.91 18.58
N LEU A 18 8.68 8.74 17.26
CA LEU A 18 7.76 7.98 16.39
C LEU A 18 7.67 6.48 16.73
N ALA A 19 8.59 5.96 17.53
CA ALA A 19 8.64 4.54 17.82
C ALA A 19 9.31 4.30 19.16
N GLU A 20 8.79 3.34 19.92
CA GLU A 20 9.43 2.75 21.10
C GLU A 20 10.47 1.69 20.70
N ILE A 21 10.42 1.24 19.43
CA ILE A 21 11.38 0.32 18.83
C ILE A 21 12.43 1.02 17.95
N PRO A 22 13.61 0.41 17.72
CA PRO A 22 14.54 0.89 16.72
C PRO A 22 13.93 0.88 15.32
N VAL A 23 14.01 2.01 14.62
CA VAL A 23 13.54 2.17 13.23
C VAL A 23 14.71 2.48 12.30
N LYS A 24 14.91 1.67 11.27
CA LYS A 24 15.85 1.95 10.17
C LYS A 24 15.06 2.29 8.91
N ASN A 25 15.04 3.56 8.52
CA ASN A 25 14.36 4.01 7.29
C ASN A 25 15.36 4.27 6.16
N ASN A 26 15.38 3.39 5.15
CA ASN A 26 16.15 3.56 3.91
C ASN A 26 15.27 4.08 2.73
N SER A 27 14.01 4.42 3.02
CA SER A 27 13.00 4.89 2.07
C SER A 27 12.86 6.42 2.12
N ILE A 28 11.70 6.96 1.74
CA ILE A 28 11.39 8.39 1.85
C ILE A 28 11.40 8.81 3.33
N PRO A 29 12.09 9.93 3.70
CA PRO A 29 12.11 10.43 5.07
C PRO A 29 10.71 10.77 5.60
N PHE A 30 10.35 10.28 6.78
CA PHE A 30 9.00 10.42 7.35
C PHE A 30 8.57 11.88 7.60
N ASN A 31 9.52 12.78 7.83
CA ASN A 31 9.25 14.21 7.99
C ASN A 31 8.88 14.92 6.67
N LYS A 32 8.98 14.24 5.53
CA LYS A 32 8.55 14.73 4.21
C LYS A 32 7.22 14.15 3.76
N LEU A 33 6.63 13.23 4.54
CA LEU A 33 5.38 12.59 4.17
C LEU A 33 4.18 13.50 4.47
N PRO A 34 3.15 13.48 3.61
CA PRO A 34 1.82 13.96 3.96
C PRO A 34 1.29 13.25 5.21
N ILE A 35 0.38 13.90 5.94
CA ILE A 35 -0.13 13.38 7.20
C ILE A 35 -0.81 12.02 7.01
N GLU A 36 -1.57 11.85 5.94
CA GLU A 36 -2.31 10.63 5.62
C GLU A 36 -1.38 9.43 5.43
N ILE A 37 -0.27 9.62 4.70
CA ILE A 37 0.72 8.57 4.47
C ILE A 37 1.53 8.29 5.74
N LYS A 38 1.85 9.35 6.50
CA LYS A 38 2.57 9.21 7.76
C LYS A 38 1.77 8.39 8.79
N GLU A 39 0.47 8.62 8.89
CA GLU A 39 -0.45 7.87 9.77
C GLU A 39 -0.50 6.39 9.39
N VAL A 40 -0.55 6.06 8.10
CA VAL A 40 -0.50 4.66 7.63
C VAL A 40 0.82 3.99 8.02
N VAL A 41 1.96 4.65 7.79
CA VAL A 41 3.28 4.13 8.16
C VAL A 41 3.39 3.90 9.67
N GLN A 42 2.89 4.84 10.47
CA GLN A 42 2.89 4.73 11.93
C GLN A 42 2.04 3.56 12.40
N ASN A 43 0.75 3.58 12.05
CA ASN A 43 -0.23 2.68 12.64
C ASN A 43 -0.10 1.24 12.12
N HIS A 44 0.13 1.06 10.82
CA HIS A 44 0.08 -0.27 10.21
C HIS A 44 1.43 -0.99 10.19
N TYR A 45 2.54 -0.26 10.35
CA TYR A 45 3.87 -0.86 10.26
C TYR A 45 4.66 -0.70 11.55
N ILE A 46 4.80 0.52 12.08
CA ILE A 46 5.59 0.76 13.29
C ILE A 46 4.88 0.17 14.51
N GLU A 47 3.66 0.63 14.81
CA GLU A 47 2.88 0.17 15.97
C GLU A 47 2.56 -1.33 15.87
N ALA A 48 2.25 -1.81 14.67
CA ALA A 48 2.06 -3.24 14.43
C ALA A 48 3.33 -4.07 14.73
N CYS A 49 4.54 -3.53 14.45
CA CYS A 49 5.79 -4.20 14.81
C CYS A 49 6.11 -4.10 16.31
N GLU A 50 5.72 -3.01 16.96
CA GLU A 50 5.86 -2.81 18.41
C GLU A 50 4.99 -3.80 19.20
N GLY A 51 3.73 -3.95 18.81
CA GLY A 51 2.76 -4.83 19.49
C GLY A 51 3.16 -6.31 19.51
N ILE A 52 4.11 -6.72 18.67
CA ILE A 52 4.64 -8.10 18.67
C ILE A 52 5.42 -8.41 19.93
N ALA A 53 6.05 -7.41 20.55
CA ALA A 53 6.75 -7.59 21.82
C ALA A 53 5.80 -7.95 22.96
N GLU A 54 4.52 -7.61 22.82
CA GLU A 54 3.46 -7.83 23.80
C GLU A 54 2.78 -9.19 23.62
N ASP A 55 3.07 -9.91 22.52
CA ASP A 55 2.56 -11.24 22.28
C ASP A 55 3.33 -12.27 23.12
N GLU A 56 2.66 -12.76 24.19
CA GLU A 56 3.21 -13.75 25.12
C GLU A 56 3.61 -15.08 24.43
N GLU A 57 3.01 -15.40 23.26
CA GLU A 57 3.31 -16.63 22.52
C GLU A 57 4.55 -16.50 21.62
N MET A 58 4.91 -15.30 21.17
CA MET A 58 5.98 -15.13 20.19
C MET A 58 7.39 -14.98 20.79
N ALA A 59 7.54 -14.78 22.11
CA ALA A 59 8.84 -14.67 22.80
C ALA A 59 9.83 -13.65 22.17
N ILE A 60 9.33 -12.67 21.42
CA ILE A 60 10.15 -11.67 20.73
C ILE A 60 10.47 -10.56 21.70
N LYS A 61 11.75 -10.43 22.04
CA LYS A 61 12.24 -9.35 22.89
C LYS A 61 12.92 -8.30 22.03
N ASN A 62 12.41 -7.07 22.08
CA ASN A 62 12.95 -5.90 21.39
C ASN A 62 12.83 -5.99 19.85
N PRO A 63 11.61 -5.94 19.28
CA PRO A 63 11.43 -5.91 17.84
C PRO A 63 12.13 -4.69 17.24
N LYS A 64 12.50 -4.80 15.97
CA LYS A 64 13.12 -3.72 15.19
C LYS A 64 12.54 -3.70 13.80
N ILE A 65 12.20 -2.52 13.31
CA ILE A 65 11.63 -2.36 11.97
C ILE A 65 12.63 -1.70 11.01
N THR A 66 12.75 -2.28 9.82
CA THR A 66 13.52 -1.73 8.70
C THR A 66 12.58 -1.51 7.51
N PHE A 67 12.65 -0.31 6.94
CA PHE A 67 11.98 0.04 5.70
C PHE A 67 13.03 0.14 4.59
N ASP A 68 12.94 -0.71 3.59
CA ASP A 68 13.89 -0.79 2.49
C ASP A 68 13.59 0.21 1.39
N LYS A 69 14.57 0.35 0.48
CA LYS A 69 14.47 1.29 -0.62
C LYS A 69 13.29 0.90 -1.51
N GLY A 70 12.34 1.81 -1.64
CA GLY A 70 11.14 1.60 -2.44
C GLY A 70 9.96 1.08 -1.64
N PHE A 71 10.06 0.95 -0.31
CA PHE A 71 8.88 0.84 0.55
C PHE A 71 7.85 1.94 0.25
N LEU A 72 8.32 3.18 0.08
CA LEU A 72 7.51 4.31 -0.34
C LEU A 72 8.01 4.81 -1.69
N VAL A 73 7.09 4.94 -2.63
CA VAL A 73 7.34 5.52 -3.95
C VAL A 73 6.40 6.70 -4.17
N ASN A 74 6.91 7.76 -4.77
CA ASN A 74 6.13 8.96 -5.10
C ASN A 74 6.23 9.26 -6.61
N VAL A 75 5.16 8.97 -7.34
CA VAL A 75 5.08 9.00 -8.81
C VAL A 75 3.69 9.45 -9.27
N ASP A 76 3.55 9.84 -10.53
CA ASP A 76 2.24 10.08 -11.16
C ASP A 76 1.76 8.76 -11.78
N PHE A 77 1.10 7.91 -10.98
CA PHE A 77 0.74 6.55 -11.40
C PHE A 77 -0.48 6.57 -12.32
N ASN A 78 -1.45 7.43 -12.03
CA ASN A 78 -2.69 7.56 -12.81
C ASN A 78 -2.57 8.50 -14.03
N ASN A 79 -1.40 9.14 -14.20
CA ASN A 79 -1.08 10.07 -15.28
C ASN A 79 -2.05 11.26 -15.34
N ASP A 80 -2.34 11.85 -14.18
CA ASP A 80 -3.17 13.05 -14.03
C ASP A 80 -2.35 14.34 -13.76
N GLY A 81 -1.03 14.21 -13.64
CA GLY A 81 -0.10 15.30 -13.38
C GLY A 81 0.15 15.60 -11.89
N LEU A 82 -0.48 14.86 -10.99
CA LEU A 82 -0.27 14.93 -9.55
C LEU A 82 0.66 13.80 -9.08
N LYS A 83 1.13 13.90 -7.83
CA LYS A 83 2.08 12.93 -7.28
C LYS A 83 1.41 12.02 -6.29
N ASP A 84 1.18 10.78 -6.71
CA ASP A 84 0.62 9.68 -5.92
C ASP A 84 1.67 9.07 -4.99
N TYR A 85 1.20 8.40 -3.94
CA TYR A 85 2.03 7.54 -3.11
C TYR A 85 1.69 6.07 -3.34
N ILE A 86 2.73 5.25 -3.36
CA ILE A 86 2.61 3.80 -3.38
C ILE A 86 3.39 3.27 -2.18
N ILE A 87 2.75 2.40 -1.39
CA ILE A 87 3.36 1.69 -0.27
C ILE A 87 3.50 0.23 -0.65
N ARG A 88 4.71 -0.32 -0.54
CA ARG A 88 5.01 -1.74 -0.87
C ARG A 88 5.40 -2.47 0.39
N SER A 89 4.49 -3.25 0.96
CA SER A 89 4.70 -3.90 2.26
C SER A 89 5.83 -4.96 2.21
N SER A 90 6.13 -5.49 1.03
CA SER A 90 7.22 -6.46 0.79
C SER A 90 8.61 -5.89 1.07
N GLU A 91 8.73 -4.57 1.17
CA GLU A 91 9.96 -3.82 1.45
C GLU A 91 10.07 -3.43 2.94
N VAL A 92 9.33 -4.12 3.81
CA VAL A 92 9.36 -3.90 5.26
C VAL A 92 9.78 -5.18 5.96
N THR A 93 10.76 -5.08 6.85
CA THR A 93 11.18 -6.18 7.70
C THR A 93 10.98 -5.77 9.16
N CYS A 94 10.16 -6.53 9.89
CA CYS A 94 10.11 -6.46 11.34
C CYS A 94 10.91 -7.65 11.91
N GLU A 95 12.13 -7.37 12.39
CA GLU A 95 12.98 -8.36 13.05
C GLU A 95 12.33 -8.79 14.37
N GLY A 96 12.13 -10.09 14.52
CA GLY A 96 11.42 -10.67 15.66
C GLY A 96 10.26 -11.51 15.18
N ALA A 97 9.32 -10.94 14.41
CA ALA A 97 8.25 -11.73 13.82
C ALA A 97 8.77 -12.44 12.57
N TYR A 98 8.79 -13.78 12.61
CA TYR A 98 8.81 -14.55 11.39
C TYR A 98 7.51 -14.18 10.63
N SER A 99 7.63 -13.31 9.61
CA SER A 99 6.61 -13.15 8.56
C SER A 99 5.36 -12.28 8.87
N MET A 100 5.46 -11.13 9.53
CA MET A 100 4.30 -10.19 9.60
C MET A 100 4.14 -9.28 8.38
N PHE A 101 5.26 -8.91 7.75
CA PHE A 101 5.28 -8.19 6.48
C PHE A 101 6.13 -9.06 5.57
N THR A 102 5.48 -9.98 4.88
CA THR A 102 6.13 -11.11 4.20
C THR A 102 7.17 -10.58 3.20
N GLY A 103 8.43 -11.00 3.33
CA GLY A 103 9.53 -10.45 2.54
C GLY A 103 9.45 -10.81 1.06
N ASN A 104 9.96 -9.93 0.19
CA ASN A 104 10.27 -10.00 -1.27
C ASN A 104 9.33 -10.74 -2.26
N SER A 105 8.41 -11.61 -1.85
CA SER A 105 7.60 -12.46 -2.74
C SER A 105 6.16 -12.70 -2.25
N ASP A 106 5.71 -11.90 -1.29
CA ASP A 106 4.37 -11.90 -0.70
C ASP A 106 4.18 -10.52 -0.04
N GLY A 107 2.94 -10.00 0.08
CA GLY A 107 2.69 -8.65 0.61
C GLY A 107 1.59 -7.88 -0.12
N PHE A 108 1.53 -6.57 0.06
CA PHE A 108 0.53 -5.69 -0.52
C PHE A 108 1.16 -4.46 -1.19
N ILE A 109 0.51 -3.99 -2.24
CA ILE A 109 0.68 -2.66 -2.83
C ILE A 109 -0.53 -1.83 -2.40
N ASP A 110 -0.30 -0.81 -1.58
CA ASP A 110 -1.29 0.23 -1.32
C ASP A 110 -1.02 1.43 -2.23
N ILE A 111 -2.06 1.92 -2.93
CA ILE A 111 -1.97 3.07 -3.83
C ILE A 111 -2.85 4.19 -3.29
N TYR A 112 -2.27 5.39 -3.21
CA TYR A 112 -2.92 6.61 -2.76
C TYR A 112 -2.82 7.67 -3.85
N PHE A 113 -3.97 8.07 -4.40
CA PHE A 113 -4.01 9.15 -5.38
C PHE A 113 -4.08 10.51 -4.70
N GLN A 114 -3.28 11.46 -5.21
CA GLN A 114 -3.38 12.83 -4.76
C GLN A 114 -4.60 13.49 -5.41
N ASN A 115 -5.49 14.06 -4.61
CA ASN A 115 -6.61 14.85 -5.13
C ASN A 115 -6.23 16.34 -5.32
N LYS A 116 -7.11 17.10 -5.96
CA LYS A 116 -6.89 18.52 -6.28
C LYS A 116 -6.74 19.42 -5.03
N ALA A 117 -7.15 18.96 -3.86
CA ALA A 117 -6.94 19.68 -2.60
C ALA A 117 -5.56 19.39 -1.98
N GLY A 118 -4.74 18.55 -2.62
CA GLY A 118 -3.43 18.13 -2.14
C GLY A 118 -3.48 17.03 -1.09
N LYS A 119 -4.65 16.45 -0.83
CA LYS A 119 -4.84 15.31 0.07
C LYS A 119 -4.71 13.99 -0.67
N TYR A 120 -4.56 12.90 0.09
CA TYR A 120 -4.32 11.57 -0.45
C TYR A 120 -5.48 10.65 -0.13
N ASP A 121 -6.13 10.14 -1.18
CA ASP A 121 -7.21 9.17 -1.08
C ASP A 121 -6.64 7.77 -1.30
N HIS A 122 -6.89 6.84 -0.38
CA HIS A 122 -6.53 5.44 -0.57
C HIS A 122 -7.43 4.83 -1.65
N VAL A 123 -6.86 4.34 -2.75
CA VAL A 123 -7.64 3.90 -3.92
C VAL A 123 -7.54 2.41 -4.22
N LEU A 124 -6.50 1.73 -3.74
CA LEU A 124 -6.30 0.31 -3.97
C LEU A 124 -5.40 -0.29 -2.90
N ASN A 125 -5.82 -1.40 -2.30
CA ASN A 125 -4.97 -2.36 -1.61
C ASN A 125 -4.92 -3.63 -2.48
N TYR A 126 -3.74 -3.97 -3.01
CA TYR A 126 -3.57 -5.11 -3.92
C TYR A 126 -2.59 -6.11 -3.34
N TRP A 127 -3.03 -7.34 -3.10
CA TRP A 127 -2.14 -8.41 -2.65
C TRP A 127 -1.18 -8.80 -3.78
N LEU A 128 0.12 -8.67 -3.52
CA LEU A 128 1.23 -8.89 -4.45
C LEU A 128 1.44 -10.36 -4.86
N GLY A 129 0.73 -11.28 -4.20
CA GLY A 129 0.87 -12.71 -4.35
C GLY A 129 2.32 -13.14 -4.55
N ARG A 130 2.55 -14.13 -5.43
CA ARG A 130 3.90 -14.58 -5.82
C ARG A 130 4.26 -14.13 -7.24
N GLU A 131 3.57 -13.13 -7.76
CA GLU A 131 3.74 -12.62 -9.11
C GLU A 131 5.08 -11.92 -9.28
N GLY A 132 5.66 -11.37 -8.21
CA GLY A 132 6.91 -10.63 -8.27
C GLY A 132 6.77 -9.36 -9.12
N LEU A 133 5.70 -8.59 -8.88
CA LEU A 133 5.43 -7.36 -9.59
C LEU A 133 6.39 -6.26 -9.14
N GLU A 134 7.13 -5.70 -10.10
CA GLU A 134 8.00 -4.54 -9.88
C GLU A 134 7.46 -3.31 -10.59
N LEU A 135 7.68 -2.13 -9.97
CA LEU A 135 7.23 -0.87 -10.54
C LEU A 135 8.18 -0.41 -11.65
N GLU A 136 7.68 -0.36 -12.88
CA GLU A 136 8.41 0.17 -14.03
C GLU A 136 7.81 1.47 -14.55
N LYS A 137 8.68 2.37 -15.01
CA LYS A 137 8.30 3.53 -15.82
C LYS A 137 8.34 3.16 -17.30
N ARG A 138 7.21 3.30 -17.99
CA ARG A 138 7.08 3.09 -19.44
C ARG A 138 6.74 4.40 -20.15
N LYS A 139 6.65 4.34 -21.49
CA LYS A 139 6.34 5.52 -22.33
C LYS A 139 4.93 6.05 -22.07
N ASP A 140 4.02 5.17 -21.69
CA ASP A 140 2.58 5.41 -21.49
C ASP A 140 2.19 5.63 -20.02
N GLY A 141 3.13 5.48 -19.07
CA GLY A 141 2.89 5.68 -17.65
C GLY A 141 3.70 4.72 -16.79
N TYR A 142 3.33 4.63 -15.52
CA TYR A 142 3.88 3.62 -14.61
C TYR A 142 3.03 2.35 -14.65
N ARG A 143 3.69 1.20 -14.48
CA ARG A 143 3.03 -0.10 -14.42
C ARG A 143 3.80 -1.01 -13.48
N PHE A 144 3.09 -1.79 -12.70
CA PHE A 144 3.64 -2.96 -12.02
C PHE A 144 3.69 -4.13 -12.99
N ILE A 145 4.85 -4.77 -13.18
CA ILE A 145 5.01 -5.90 -14.09
C ILE A 145 5.86 -7.00 -13.48
N SER A 146 5.50 -8.24 -13.78
CA SER A 146 6.32 -9.42 -13.47
C SER A 146 7.24 -9.74 -14.64
N GLU A 147 8.53 -9.86 -14.36
CA GLU A 147 9.50 -10.40 -15.33
C GLU A 147 9.35 -11.92 -15.53
N TYR A 148 8.57 -12.60 -14.68
CA TYR A 148 8.52 -14.07 -14.63
C TYR A 148 7.36 -14.68 -15.40
N ASN A 149 6.22 -13.98 -15.47
CA ASN A 149 4.98 -14.61 -15.90
C ASN A 149 4.01 -13.67 -16.63
N ASP A 150 4.50 -12.54 -17.14
CA ASP A 150 3.71 -11.52 -17.87
C ASP A 150 2.59 -10.85 -17.06
N SER A 151 2.46 -11.12 -15.76
CA SER A 151 1.46 -10.47 -14.92
C SER A 151 1.74 -8.98 -14.80
N TYR A 152 0.69 -8.18 -14.71
CA TYR A 152 0.83 -6.74 -14.50
C TYR A 152 -0.34 -6.12 -13.75
N LEU A 153 -0.08 -5.00 -13.08
CA LEU A 153 -1.08 -4.10 -12.53
C LEU A 153 -0.85 -2.69 -13.08
N THR A 154 -1.89 -2.10 -13.68
CA THR A 154 -1.80 -0.79 -14.33
C THR A 154 -3.09 0.01 -14.09
N TRP A 155 -2.99 1.33 -14.13
CA TRP A 155 -4.15 2.18 -14.24
C TRP A 155 -4.57 2.33 -15.71
N ASP A 156 -5.87 2.20 -16.00
CA ASP A 156 -6.44 2.52 -17.32
C ASP A 156 -7.32 3.77 -17.21
N LYS A 157 -6.81 4.88 -17.75
CA LYS A 157 -7.47 6.18 -17.74
C LYS A 157 -8.74 6.24 -18.58
N SER A 158 -8.88 5.37 -19.59
CA SER A 158 -10.05 5.38 -20.47
C SER A 158 -11.32 4.87 -19.78
N ILE A 159 -11.15 3.95 -18.83
CA ILE A 159 -12.24 3.38 -18.02
C ILE A 159 -12.18 3.81 -16.56
N ASN A 160 -11.15 4.55 -16.15
CA ASN A 160 -10.93 5.03 -14.79
C ASN A 160 -10.93 3.87 -13.76
N LYS A 161 -10.19 2.81 -14.07
CA LYS A 161 -10.08 1.59 -13.26
C LYS A 161 -8.65 1.05 -13.29
N PHE A 162 -8.32 0.26 -12.27
CA PHE A 162 -7.13 -0.58 -12.33
C PHE A 162 -7.42 -1.83 -13.16
N ILE A 163 -6.40 -2.26 -13.90
CA ILE A 163 -6.38 -3.52 -14.62
C ILE A 163 -5.29 -4.38 -14.00
N SER A 164 -5.68 -5.52 -13.45
CA SER A 164 -4.79 -6.60 -13.06
C SER A 164 -4.85 -7.69 -14.12
N TYR A 165 -3.70 -8.10 -14.63
CA TYR A 165 -3.58 -9.24 -15.52
C TYR A 165 -2.71 -10.29 -14.85
N TYR A 166 -3.24 -11.50 -14.71
CA TYR A 166 -2.54 -12.65 -14.19
C TYR A 166 -2.12 -13.54 -15.36
N GLY A 167 -0.85 -13.43 -15.77
CA GLY A 167 -0.36 -14.06 -16.98
C GLY A 167 -0.36 -15.59 -16.97
N PRO A 168 -0.10 -16.31 -15.84
CA PRO A 168 -0.23 -17.77 -15.80
C PRO A 168 -1.61 -18.29 -16.21
N GLU A 169 -2.69 -17.62 -15.81
CA GLU A 169 -4.07 -18.01 -16.18
C GLU A 169 -4.61 -17.22 -17.37
N LYS A 170 -3.86 -16.24 -17.88
CA LYS A 170 -4.33 -15.25 -18.86
C LYS A 170 -5.62 -14.55 -18.41
N ARG A 171 -5.78 -14.34 -17.11
CA ARG A 171 -6.97 -13.75 -16.50
C ARG A 171 -6.80 -12.24 -16.40
N LYS A 172 -7.82 -11.49 -16.80
CA LYS A 172 -7.86 -10.03 -16.67
C LYS A 172 -8.97 -9.64 -15.70
N ASP A 173 -8.60 -8.94 -14.64
CA ASP A 173 -9.49 -8.44 -13.61
C ASP A 173 -9.51 -6.90 -13.69
N ILE A 174 -10.71 -6.31 -13.60
CA ILE A 174 -10.91 -4.86 -13.49
C ILE A 174 -11.21 -4.59 -12.02
N LEU A 175 -10.37 -3.81 -11.37
CA LEU A 175 -10.48 -3.57 -9.93
C LEU A 175 -11.14 -2.21 -9.68
N ASP A 176 -12.11 -2.22 -8.77
CA ASP A 176 -12.81 -1.03 -8.33
C ASP A 176 -11.98 -0.23 -7.30
N ILE A 177 -12.08 1.09 -7.38
CA ILE A 177 -11.44 2.01 -6.43
C ILE A 177 -12.23 1.99 -5.12
N ASN A 178 -11.53 1.98 -3.99
CA ASN A 178 -12.10 1.95 -2.63
C ASN A 178 -12.82 0.66 -2.24
N ASP A 179 -12.56 -0.46 -2.93
CA ASP A 179 -12.93 -1.77 -2.38
C ASP A 179 -11.89 -2.12 -1.29
N GLU A 180 -12.08 -1.55 -0.09
CA GLU A 180 -11.22 -1.77 1.10
C GLU A 180 -11.15 -3.26 1.52
N ASN A 181 -11.90 -4.14 0.84
CA ASN A 181 -11.85 -5.59 0.96
C ASN A 181 -11.82 -6.27 -0.42
N SER A 182 -10.95 -5.85 -1.34
CA SER A 182 -10.72 -6.61 -2.60
C SER A 182 -10.07 -8.00 -2.40
N THR A 183 -10.35 -8.66 -1.28
CA THR A 183 -10.72 -10.07 -1.23
C THR A 183 -11.99 -10.42 -2.04
N THR A 184 -12.66 -9.46 -2.71
CA THR A 184 -13.73 -9.68 -3.69
C THR A 184 -13.22 -10.46 -4.91
N SER A 185 -13.14 -11.75 -4.67
CA SER A 185 -13.68 -12.80 -5.52
C SER A 185 -12.92 -13.02 -6.82
N GLN A 186 -12.17 -14.12 -6.81
CA GLN A 186 -11.78 -14.93 -7.97
C GLN A 186 -12.98 -15.38 -8.86
N THR A 187 -14.12 -14.69 -8.82
CA THR A 187 -15.20 -14.86 -9.78
C THR A 187 -14.94 -13.97 -10.98
N SER A 188 -14.04 -14.47 -11.82
CA SER A 188 -14.18 -14.48 -13.27
C SER A 188 -15.58 -14.07 -13.76
N THR A 189 -15.78 -12.81 -14.13
CA THR A 189 -16.96 -12.41 -14.92
C THR A 189 -16.85 -12.88 -16.37
N GLU A 190 -15.73 -13.49 -16.79
CA GLU A 190 -15.59 -14.18 -18.08
C GLU A 190 -15.68 -15.72 -18.02
N LYS A 191 -15.97 -16.36 -16.86
CA LYS A 191 -16.36 -17.79 -16.85
C LYS A 191 -17.87 -18.01 -17.03
N GLY A 192 -18.68 -16.95 -17.09
CA GLY A 192 -20.14 -17.05 -17.26
C GLY A 192 -20.59 -17.40 -18.69
N GLU A 193 -19.89 -16.95 -19.73
CA GLU A 193 -20.31 -17.19 -21.12
C GLU A 193 -19.57 -18.37 -21.78
N VAL A 194 -18.30 -18.61 -21.44
CA VAL A 194 -17.51 -19.71 -22.05
C VAL A 194 -18.01 -21.09 -21.60
N LEU A 195 -18.51 -21.24 -20.37
CA LEU A 195 -19.08 -22.50 -19.90
C LEU A 195 -20.52 -22.74 -20.40
N ARG A 196 -21.24 -21.70 -20.84
CA ARG A 196 -22.62 -21.86 -21.33
C ARG A 196 -22.66 -22.37 -22.78
N GLN A 197 -21.61 -22.12 -23.56
CA GLN A 197 -21.44 -22.67 -24.91
C GLN A 197 -20.91 -24.12 -24.92
N ALA A 198 -20.38 -24.62 -23.80
CA ALA A 198 -19.89 -26.00 -23.70
C ALA A 198 -20.99 -27.02 -23.33
N PHE A 199 -22.20 -26.56 -23.01
CA PHE A 199 -23.35 -27.39 -22.60
C PHE A 199 -24.66 -27.06 -23.35
N GLN A 200 -24.57 -26.47 -24.55
CA GLN A 200 -25.64 -26.42 -25.55
C GLN A 200 -25.21 -27.17 -26.80
#